data_AF-A0A951CJG7-F1
#
_entry.id   AF-A0A951CJG7-F1
#
_cell.length_a   1.000
_cell.length_b   1.000
_cell.length_c   1.000
_cell.angle_alpha   90.00
_cell.angle_beta   90.00
_cell.angle_gamma   90.00
#
_symmetry.space_group_name_H-M   'P 1'
#
loop_
_entity.id
_entity.type
_entity.pdbx_description
1 polymer ?
#
loop_
_entity_poly.entity_id
_entity_poly.type
_entity_poly.pdbx_seq_one_letter_code
_entity_poly.pdbx_strand_id
1 'polypeptide(L)'
;MRRNVLATYALLLGANAGAWLLALAVFARHPLLLGTAALAYAFGLRHAIDADHICAIDNVTRKLVQDGKRPVGVGLFFSLGHSTIVIVLTIAIVFASAAVKQTLPSLQGIGGIVGTSVSAAFLFLIAVVNALALRDVVHALRSRRRGEAFADASLQASLDRRGLFGRCFAPLLRLVSRSRDMYFIGLL
;
A
#
# COMPACT_ATOMS: atom_id res chain seq x y z
N MET A 1 -18.46 21.65 2.48
CA MET A 1 -17.89 20.29 2.73
C MET A 1 -18.34 19.29 1.66
N ARG A 2 -19.64 19.16 1.38
CA ARG A 2 -20.19 18.26 0.35
C ARG A 2 -19.59 18.47 -1.06
N ARG A 3 -19.35 19.71 -1.48
CA ARG A 3 -18.80 20.04 -2.80
C ARG A 3 -17.41 19.44 -3.08
N ASN A 4 -16.50 19.46 -2.10
CA ASN A 4 -15.14 18.93 -2.29
C ASN A 4 -15.14 17.39 -2.31
N VAL A 5 -16.00 16.76 -1.51
CA VAL A 5 -16.16 15.30 -1.50
C VAL A 5 -16.78 14.83 -2.82
N LEU A 6 -17.85 15.50 -3.28
CA LEU A 6 -18.46 15.23 -4.58
C LEU A 6 -17.48 15.41 -5.73
N ALA A 7 -16.65 16.46 -5.71
CA ALA A 7 -15.63 16.67 -6.71
C ALA A 7 -14.60 15.52 -6.74
N THR A 8 -14.16 15.03 -5.58
CA THR A 8 -13.26 13.87 -5.50
C THR A 8 -13.90 12.61 -6.07
N TYR A 9 -15.16 12.31 -5.72
CA TYR A 9 -15.86 11.15 -6.29
C TYR A 9 -16.07 11.26 -7.79
N ALA A 10 -16.47 12.43 -8.28
CA ALA A 10 -16.64 12.67 -9.71
C ALA A 10 -15.33 12.50 -10.48
N LEU A 11 -14.22 13.00 -9.94
CA LEU A 11 -12.89 12.81 -10.50
C LEU A 11 -12.51 11.32 -10.58
N LEU A 12 -12.73 10.57 -9.50
CA LEU A 12 -12.37 9.15 -9.43
C LEU A 12 -13.20 8.31 -10.41
N LEU A 13 -14.52 8.55 -10.48
CA LEU A 13 -15.40 7.88 -11.42
C LEU A 13 -15.03 8.20 -12.87
N GLY A 14 -14.77 9.48 -13.17
CA GLY A 14 -14.35 9.92 -14.49
C GLY A 14 -13.01 9.32 -14.92
N ALA A 15 -12.03 9.30 -14.01
CA ALA A 15 -10.72 8.70 -14.27
C ALA A 15 -10.83 7.18 -14.52
N ASN A 16 -11.64 6.48 -13.73
CA ASN A 16 -11.87 5.04 -13.89
C ASN A 16 -12.57 4.73 -15.23
N ALA A 17 -13.64 5.44 -15.55
CA ALA A 17 -14.32 5.32 -16.83
C ALA A 17 -13.37 5.62 -18.02
N GLY A 18 -12.57 6.68 -17.91
CA GLY A 18 -11.57 7.04 -18.91
C GLY A 18 -10.52 5.94 -19.11
N ALA A 19 -10.03 5.33 -18.02
CA ALA A 19 -9.07 4.22 -18.09
C ALA A 19 -9.66 2.99 -18.81
N TRP A 20 -10.91 2.63 -18.54
CA TRP A 20 -11.58 1.53 -19.22
C TRP A 20 -11.91 1.82 -20.68
N LEU A 21 -12.37 3.04 -20.99
CA LEU A 21 -12.58 3.47 -22.37
C LEU A 21 -11.28 3.44 -23.17
N LEU A 22 -10.17 3.89 -22.58
CA LEU A 22 -8.85 3.81 -23.20
C LEU A 22 -8.42 2.35 -23.41
N ALA A 23 -8.60 1.49 -22.41
CA ALA A 23 -8.29 0.06 -22.53
C ALA A 23 -9.11 -0.59 -23.66
N LEU A 24 -10.41 -0.31 -23.74
CA LEU A 24 -11.28 -0.79 -24.82
C LEU A 24 -10.83 -0.29 -26.18
N ALA A 25 -10.46 1.00 -26.31
CA ALA A 25 -10.01 1.57 -27.57
C ALA A 25 -8.66 0.98 -28.03
N VAL A 26 -7.69 0.88 -27.12
CA VAL A 26 -6.32 0.40 -27.44
C VAL A 26 -6.31 -1.11 -27.68
N PHE A 27 -7.08 -1.88 -26.91
CA PHE A 27 -7.10 -3.35 -26.98
C PHE A 27 -8.29 -3.92 -27.76
N ALA A 28 -9.02 -3.08 -28.52
CA ALA A 28 -10.20 -3.49 -29.30
C ALA A 28 -9.92 -4.68 -30.22
N ARG A 29 -8.71 -4.76 -30.79
CA ARG A 29 -8.28 -5.82 -31.72
C ARG A 29 -7.58 -7.00 -31.02
N HIS A 30 -7.38 -6.93 -29.70
CA HIS A 30 -6.67 -7.93 -28.91
C HIS A 30 -7.46 -8.28 -27.64
N PRO A 31 -8.54 -9.09 -27.74
CA PRO A 31 -9.43 -9.39 -26.61
C PRO A 31 -8.73 -10.04 -25.41
N LEU A 32 -7.66 -10.81 -25.66
CA LEU A 32 -6.83 -11.39 -24.60
C LEU A 32 -6.19 -10.32 -23.71
N LEU A 33 -5.79 -9.18 -24.27
CA LEU A 33 -5.19 -8.08 -23.50
C LEU A 33 -6.24 -7.38 -22.62
N LEU A 34 -7.51 -7.32 -23.04
CA LEU A 34 -8.60 -6.86 -22.18
C LEU A 34 -8.78 -7.76 -20.96
N GLY A 35 -8.64 -9.09 -21.14
CA GLY A 35 -8.64 -10.04 -20.03
C GLY A 35 -7.50 -9.76 -19.04
N THR A 36 -6.29 -9.49 -19.54
CA THR A 36 -5.16 -9.13 -18.66
C THR A 36 -5.36 -7.78 -17.97
N ALA A 37 -5.99 -6.80 -18.61
CA ALA A 37 -6.34 -5.51 -18.01
C ALA A 37 -7.36 -5.69 -16.87
N ALA A 38 -8.36 -6.56 -17.06
CA ALA A 38 -9.33 -6.90 -16.02
C ALA A 38 -8.69 -7.60 -14.81
N LEU A 39 -7.77 -8.54 -15.05
CA LEU A 39 -6.99 -9.17 -13.98
C LEU A 39 -6.12 -8.15 -13.24
N ALA A 40 -5.41 -7.28 -13.96
CA ALA A 40 -4.61 -6.23 -13.35
C ALA A 40 -5.46 -5.29 -12.49
N TYR A 41 -6.66 -4.91 -12.96
CA TYR A 41 -7.61 -4.11 -12.20
C TYR A 41 -8.08 -4.84 -10.93
N ALA A 42 -8.44 -6.13 -11.03
CA ALA A 42 -8.87 -6.92 -9.88
C ALA A 42 -7.78 -7.12 -8.83
N PHE A 43 -6.54 -7.42 -9.27
CA PHE A 43 -5.39 -7.53 -8.37
C PHE A 43 -5.04 -6.18 -7.74
N GLY A 44 -5.13 -5.07 -8.49
CA GLY A 44 -4.95 -3.72 -7.96
C GLY A 44 -6.01 -3.37 -6.91
N LEU A 45 -7.28 -3.74 -7.14
CA LEU A 45 -8.36 -3.53 -6.16
C LEU A 45 -8.13 -4.34 -4.89
N ARG A 46 -7.65 -5.58 -5.02
CA ARG A 46 -7.27 -6.41 -3.87
C ARG A 46 -6.12 -5.77 -3.08
N HIS A 47 -5.05 -5.38 -3.78
CA HIS A 47 -3.87 -4.72 -3.21
C HIS A 47 -4.25 -3.45 -2.44
N ALA A 48 -5.20 -2.66 -2.96
CA ALA A 48 -5.67 -1.45 -2.30
C ALA A 48 -6.32 -1.69 -0.91
N ILE A 49 -6.76 -2.92 -0.61
CA ILE A 49 -7.41 -3.31 0.64
C ILE A 49 -6.40 -3.93 1.64
N ASP A 50 -5.12 -3.99 1.28
CA ASP A 50 -4.09 -4.52 2.17
C ASP A 50 -3.97 -3.69 3.47
N ALA A 51 -3.64 -4.39 4.55
CA ALA A 51 -3.72 -3.85 5.91
C ALA A 51 -2.78 -2.67 6.15
N ASP A 52 -1.64 -2.63 5.45
CA ASP A 52 -0.66 -1.55 5.51
C ASP A 52 -1.22 -0.24 4.94
N HIS A 53 -1.87 -0.26 3.77
CA HIS A 53 -2.52 0.91 3.19
C HIS A 53 -3.63 1.44 4.11
N ILE A 54 -4.47 0.54 4.63
CA ILE A 54 -5.56 0.89 5.54
C ILE A 54 -4.97 1.52 6.81
N CYS A 55 -3.98 0.89 7.44
CA CYS A 55 -3.33 1.41 8.64
C CYS A 55 -2.69 2.78 8.41
N ALA A 56 -2.01 2.99 7.28
CA ALA A 56 -1.36 4.25 6.97
C ALA A 56 -2.38 5.39 6.79
N ILE A 57 -3.41 5.18 5.98
CA ILE A 57 -4.46 6.18 5.73
C ILE A 57 -5.21 6.50 7.02
N ASP A 58 -5.59 5.48 7.78
CA ASP A 58 -6.36 5.61 9.02
C ASP A 58 -5.57 6.36 10.11
N ASN A 59 -4.28 6.03 10.29
CA ASN A 59 -3.43 6.72 11.27
C ASN A 59 -3.24 8.20 10.93
N VAL A 60 -3.02 8.54 9.67
CA VAL A 60 -2.88 9.94 9.22
C VAL A 60 -4.21 10.67 9.30
N THR A 61 -5.31 10.02 8.95
CA THR A 61 -6.67 10.57 9.09
C THR A 61 -6.96 10.92 10.54
N ARG A 62 -6.73 9.97 11.48
CA ARG A 62 -6.90 10.21 12.92
C ARG A 62 -6.02 11.34 13.42
N LYS A 63 -4.75 11.39 13.00
CA LYS A 63 -3.83 12.49 13.36
C LYS A 63 -4.36 13.84 12.90
N LEU A 64 -4.76 13.97 11.63
CA LEU A 64 -5.25 15.25 11.11
C LEU A 64 -6.54 15.69 11.82
N VAL A 65 -7.43 14.76 12.17
CA VAL A 65 -8.62 15.07 12.98
C VAL A 65 -8.24 15.54 14.37
N GLN A 66 -7.27 14.89 15.04
CA GLN A 66 -6.74 15.31 16.35
C GLN A 66 -6.08 16.69 16.30
N ASP A 67 -5.41 17.03 15.20
CA ASP A 67 -4.83 18.35 14.94
C ASP A 67 -5.89 19.43 14.59
N GLY A 68 -7.19 19.10 14.62
CA GLY A 68 -8.28 20.01 14.24
C GLY A 68 -8.38 20.31 12.73
N LYS A 69 -7.68 19.53 11.91
CA LYS A 69 -7.60 19.68 10.45
C LYS A 69 -8.64 18.81 9.75
N ARG A 70 -8.88 19.14 8.48
CA ARG A 70 -9.82 18.40 7.62
C ARG A 70 -9.04 17.33 6.83
N PRO A 71 -9.26 16.02 7.05
CA PRO A 71 -8.51 14.95 6.39
C PRO A 71 -9.05 14.62 4.97
N VAL A 72 -9.56 15.61 4.24
CA VAL A 72 -10.15 15.36 2.91
C VAL A 72 -9.04 15.09 1.90
N GLY A 73 -9.02 13.89 1.32
CA GLY A 73 -8.08 13.51 0.26
C GLY A 73 -6.82 12.79 0.72
N VAL A 74 -6.69 12.41 2.00
CA VAL A 74 -5.54 11.61 2.50
C VAL A 74 -5.36 10.35 1.67
N GLY A 75 -6.42 9.55 1.49
CA GLY A 75 -6.36 8.34 0.68
C GLY A 75 -6.07 8.60 -0.80
N LEU A 76 -6.55 9.72 -1.36
CA LEU A 76 -6.27 10.09 -2.76
C LEU A 76 -4.78 10.37 -2.96
N PHE A 77 -4.17 11.21 -2.11
CA PHE A 77 -2.75 11.53 -2.23
C PHE A 77 -1.87 10.32 -1.94
N PHE A 78 -2.24 9.48 -0.97
CA PHE A 78 -1.57 8.21 -0.73
C PHE A 78 -1.55 7.34 -1.99
N SER A 79 -2.72 7.10 -2.57
CA SER A 79 -2.85 6.26 -3.77
C SER A 79 -2.11 6.87 -4.96
N LEU A 80 -2.10 8.20 -5.13
CA LEU A 80 -1.34 8.86 -6.20
C LEU A 80 0.18 8.67 -6.05
N GLY A 81 0.70 8.78 -4.82
CA GLY A 81 2.11 8.52 -4.54
C GLY A 81 2.49 7.07 -4.86
N HIS A 82 1.69 6.12 -4.36
CA HIS A 82 1.90 4.69 -4.56
C HIS A 82 1.79 4.28 -6.03
N SER A 83 0.79 4.80 -6.74
CA SER A 83 0.67 4.56 -8.18
C SER A 83 1.87 5.14 -8.96
N THR A 84 2.46 6.24 -8.51
CA THR A 84 3.63 6.84 -9.19
C THR A 84 4.83 5.90 -9.13
N ILE A 85 5.17 5.35 -7.96
CA ILE A 85 6.30 4.42 -7.83
C ILE A 85 6.04 3.14 -8.63
N VAL A 86 4.80 2.63 -8.63
CA VAL A 86 4.42 1.45 -9.41
C VAL A 86 4.56 1.70 -10.92
N ILE A 87 4.10 2.85 -11.43
CA ILE A 87 4.23 3.19 -12.86
C ILE A 87 5.71 3.33 -13.25
N VAL A 88 6.49 4.06 -12.47
CA VAL A 88 7.92 4.26 -12.72
C VAL A 88 8.66 2.92 -12.74
N LEU A 89 8.41 2.07 -11.74
CA LEU A 89 9.04 0.75 -11.65
C LEU A 89 8.59 -0.16 -12.81
N THR A 90 7.32 -0.11 -13.20
CA THR A 90 6.81 -0.87 -14.36
C THR A 90 7.53 -0.46 -15.65
N ILE A 91 7.66 0.85 -15.90
CA ILE A 91 8.38 1.38 -17.06
C ILE A 91 9.85 0.94 -17.02
N ALA A 92 10.51 1.07 -15.86
CA ALA A 92 11.90 0.66 -15.69
C ALA A 92 12.09 -0.84 -15.98
N ILE A 93 11.19 -1.70 -15.50
CA ILE A 93 11.22 -3.15 -15.76
C ILE A 93 11.04 -3.45 -17.25
N VAL A 94 10.12 -2.75 -17.94
CA VAL A 94 9.92 -2.92 -19.39
C VAL A 94 11.20 -2.61 -20.17
N PHE A 95 11.85 -1.48 -19.87
CA PHE A 95 13.12 -1.11 -20.51
C PHE A 95 14.27 -2.06 -20.15
N ALA A 96 14.40 -2.43 -18.87
CA ALA A 96 15.41 -3.38 -18.43
C ALA A 96 15.23 -4.75 -19.10
N SER A 97 13.99 -5.23 -19.21
CA SER A 97 13.67 -6.50 -19.88
C SER A 97 14.02 -6.46 -21.37
N ALA A 98 13.74 -5.35 -22.05
CA ALA A 98 14.11 -5.16 -23.46
C ALA A 98 15.63 -5.15 -23.66
N ALA A 99 16.38 -4.46 -22.79
CA ALA A 99 17.84 -4.41 -22.84
C ALA A 99 18.49 -5.78 -22.58
N VAL A 100 18.00 -6.53 -21.58
CA VAL A 100 18.49 -7.88 -21.26
C VAL A 100 18.23 -8.86 -22.39
N LYS A 101 17.05 -8.80 -23.05
CA LYS A 101 16.74 -9.64 -24.21
C LYS A 101 17.69 -9.43 -25.39
N GLN A 102 18.20 -8.21 -25.59
CA GLN A 102 19.10 -7.90 -26.71
C GLN A 102 20.55 -8.29 -26.46
N THR A 103 20.99 -8.38 -25.20
CA THR A 103 22.42 -8.51 -24.88
C THR A 103 22.83 -9.93 -24.47
N LEU A 104 22.02 -10.68 -23.72
CA LEU A 104 22.43 -11.97 -23.16
C LEU A 104 21.25 -12.96 -23.00
N PRO A 105 20.96 -13.80 -24.01
CA PRO A 105 19.89 -14.82 -23.92
C PRO A 105 20.08 -15.83 -22.78
N SER A 106 21.33 -16.09 -22.38
CA SER A 106 21.69 -17.03 -21.31
C SER A 106 21.39 -16.52 -19.90
N LEU A 107 21.24 -15.20 -19.70
CA LEU A 107 20.91 -14.62 -18.38
C LEU A 107 19.42 -14.64 -18.06
N GLN A 108 18.53 -14.84 -19.04
CA GLN A 108 17.08 -14.91 -18.77
C GLN A 108 16.71 -16.11 -17.87
N GLY A 109 17.33 -17.27 -18.10
CA GLY A 109 17.09 -18.47 -17.29
C GLY A 109 17.63 -18.31 -15.85
N ILE A 110 18.85 -17.80 -15.71
CA ILE A 110 19.50 -17.62 -14.40
C ILE A 110 18.83 -16.50 -13.61
N GLY A 111 18.51 -15.37 -14.25
CA GLY A 111 17.84 -14.23 -13.62
C GLY A 111 16.42 -14.55 -13.15
N GLY A 112 15.69 -15.38 -13.91
CA GLY A 112 14.37 -15.88 -13.50
C GLY A 112 14.44 -16.74 -12.25
N ILE A 113 15.40 -17.68 -12.18
CA ILE A 113 15.58 -18.56 -11.01
C ILE A 113 16.03 -17.74 -9.80
N VAL A 114 17.09 -16.93 -9.94
CA VAL A 114 17.63 -16.11 -8.84
C VAL A 114 16.58 -15.12 -8.34
N GLY A 115 15.89 -14.41 -9.24
CA GLY A 115 14.85 -13.47 -8.88
C GLY A 115 13.66 -14.14 -8.17
N THR A 116 13.24 -15.31 -8.64
CA THR A 116 12.18 -16.09 -8.00
C THR A 116 12.61 -16.60 -6.63
N SER A 117 13.83 -17.13 -6.49
CA SER A 117 14.36 -17.62 -5.22
C SER A 117 14.50 -16.51 -4.17
N VAL A 118 15.03 -15.34 -4.57
CA VAL A 118 15.14 -14.17 -3.69
C VAL A 118 13.76 -13.65 -3.28
N SER A 119 12.82 -13.55 -4.23
CA SER A 119 11.45 -13.13 -3.95
C SER A 119 10.73 -14.12 -3.04
N ALA A 120 10.87 -15.42 -3.28
CA ALA A 120 10.29 -16.47 -2.45
C ALA A 120 10.84 -16.42 -1.02
N ALA A 121 12.16 -16.29 -0.86
CA ALA A 121 12.80 -16.17 0.46
C ALA A 121 12.28 -14.94 1.22
N PHE A 122 12.16 -13.80 0.54
CA PHE A 122 11.63 -12.58 1.13
C PHE A 122 10.15 -12.70 1.53
N LEU A 123 9.31 -13.29 0.67
CA LEU A 123 7.90 -13.55 0.97
C LEU A 123 7.73 -14.52 2.15
N PHE A 124 8.53 -15.58 2.23
CA PHE A 124 8.54 -16.48 3.38
C PHE A 124 8.95 -15.77 4.67
N LEU A 125 9.95 -14.90 4.60
CA LEU A 125 10.39 -14.10 5.76
C LEU A 125 9.25 -13.20 6.27
N ILE A 126 8.60 -12.44 5.38
CA ILE A 126 7.46 -11.59 5.75
C ILE A 126 6.30 -12.44 6.29
N ALA A 127 6.01 -13.59 5.69
CA ALA A 127 4.97 -14.50 6.17
C ALA A 127 5.24 -14.96 7.62
N VAL A 128 6.48 -15.30 7.96
CA VAL A 128 6.89 -15.67 9.33
C VAL A 128 6.71 -14.49 10.29
N VAL A 129 7.21 -13.30 9.94
CA VAL A 129 7.05 -12.10 10.77
C VAL A 129 5.58 -11.79 11.03
N ASN A 130 4.74 -11.87 10.00
CA ASN A 130 3.31 -11.64 10.12
C ASN A 130 2.61 -12.71 10.96
N ALA A 131 3.03 -13.98 10.87
CA ALA A 131 2.49 -15.05 11.70
C ALA A 131 2.81 -14.85 13.19
N LEU A 132 4.00 -14.34 13.52
CA LEU A 132 4.38 -13.98 14.88
C LEU A 132 3.55 -12.80 15.40
N ALA A 133 3.42 -11.73 14.61
CA ALA A 133 2.58 -10.59 14.97
C ALA A 133 1.10 -11.00 15.18
N LEU A 134 0.57 -11.88 14.32
CA LEU A 134 -0.77 -12.43 14.46
C LEU A 134 -0.93 -13.24 15.74
N ARG A 135 0.07 -14.05 16.11
CA ARG A 135 0.08 -14.80 17.37
C ARG A 135 -0.02 -13.86 18.57
N ASP A 136 0.73 -12.76 18.58
CA ASP A 136 0.71 -11.76 19.65
C ASP A 136 -0.66 -11.07 19.77
N VAL A 137 -1.25 -10.70 18.62
CA VAL A 137 -2.59 -10.09 18.57
C VAL A 137 -3.66 -11.07 19.06
N VAL A 138 -3.63 -12.33 18.60
CA VAL A 138 -4.58 -13.36 19.03
C VAL A 138 -4.44 -13.65 20.52
N HIS A 139 -3.23 -13.68 21.06
CA HIS A 139 -3.00 -13.85 22.49
C HIS A 139 -3.59 -12.68 23.29
N ALA A 140 -3.33 -11.44 22.87
CA ALA A 140 -3.89 -10.24 23.49
C ALA A 140 -5.43 -10.24 23.45
N LEU A 141 -6.04 -10.63 22.33
CA LEU A 141 -7.50 -10.74 22.18
C LEU A 141 -8.10 -11.85 23.05
N ARG A 142 -7.44 -13.02 23.14
CA ARG A 142 -7.91 -14.15 23.96
C ARG A 142 -7.81 -13.83 25.46
N SER A 143 -6.75 -13.18 25.92
CA SER A 143 -6.65 -12.74 27.32
C SER A 143 -7.70 -11.68 27.67
N ARG A 144 -8.01 -10.73 26.77
CA ARG A 144 -9.13 -9.79 26.98
C ARG A 144 -10.50 -10.48 27.05
N ARG A 145 -10.75 -11.51 26.22
CA ARG A 145 -12.03 -12.26 26.23
C ARG A 145 -12.19 -13.15 27.46
N ARG A 146 -11.10 -13.58 28.10
CA ARG A 146 -11.13 -14.40 29.32
C ARG A 146 -11.37 -13.60 30.60
N GLY A 147 -11.60 -12.29 30.51
CA GLY A 147 -11.84 -11.44 31.68
C GLY A 147 -10.61 -11.27 32.58
N GLU A 148 -9.43 -11.71 32.13
CA GLU A 148 -8.19 -11.38 32.81
C GLU A 148 -8.02 -9.87 32.68
N ALA A 149 -8.08 -9.18 33.82
CA ALA A 149 -7.74 -7.78 33.91
C ALA A 149 -6.34 -7.63 33.33
N PHE A 150 -6.26 -7.14 32.11
CA PHE A 150 -5.04 -6.65 31.52
C PHE A 150 -4.67 -5.50 32.45
N ALA A 151 -3.81 -5.77 33.44
CA ALA A 151 -3.36 -4.76 34.40
C ALA A 151 -2.95 -3.55 33.56
N ASP A 152 -3.58 -2.40 33.77
CA ASP A 152 -3.33 -1.19 32.96
C ASP A 152 -1.83 -0.91 32.82
N ALA A 153 -1.03 -1.34 33.80
CA ALA A 153 0.43 -1.34 33.78
C ALA A 153 1.09 -2.08 32.58
N SER A 154 0.54 -3.19 32.05
CA SER A 154 1.11 -3.94 30.93
C SER A 154 0.67 -3.40 29.56
N LEU A 155 -0.50 -2.79 29.48
CA LEU A 155 -0.94 -2.04 28.30
C LEU A 155 -0.17 -0.73 28.19
N GLN A 156 0.00 -0.01 29.30
CA GLN A 156 0.83 1.18 29.38
C GLN A 156 2.30 0.84 29.13
N ALA A 157 2.84 -0.26 29.66
CA ALA A 157 4.20 -0.72 29.35
C ALA A 157 4.37 -1.21 27.89
N SER A 158 3.33 -1.75 27.26
CA SER A 158 3.36 -2.13 25.82
C SER A 158 3.18 -0.92 24.90
N LEU A 159 2.44 0.10 25.34
CA LEU A 159 2.32 1.41 24.69
C LEU A 159 3.58 2.28 24.91
N ASP A 160 4.23 2.16 26.06
CA ASP A 160 5.52 2.76 26.40
C ASP A 160 6.69 2.02 25.75
N ARG A 161 6.49 0.76 25.31
CA ARG A 161 7.37 0.08 24.34
C ARG A 161 7.22 0.61 22.90
N ARG A 162 6.41 1.64 22.66
CA ARG A 162 6.68 2.61 21.57
C ARG A 162 7.93 3.46 21.86
N GLY A 163 8.66 3.21 22.96
CA GLY A 163 9.71 4.03 23.54
C GLY A 163 10.99 4.26 22.74
N LEU A 164 11.16 3.65 21.56
CA LEU A 164 12.21 4.00 20.59
C LEU A 164 11.62 4.22 19.19
N PHE A 165 10.82 3.28 18.68
CA PHE A 165 10.16 3.43 17.37
C PHE A 165 9.17 4.60 17.33
N GLY A 166 8.33 4.77 18.35
CA GLY A 166 7.43 5.92 18.45
C GLY A 166 8.16 7.26 18.60
N ARG A 167 9.38 7.28 19.16
CA ARG A 167 10.24 8.47 19.26
C ARG A 167 10.99 8.77 17.95
N CYS A 168 11.48 7.75 17.24
CA CYS A 168 12.11 7.88 15.93
C CYS A 168 11.10 8.20 14.81
N PHE A 169 9.88 7.66 14.88
CA PHE A 169 8.81 7.94 13.93
C PHE A 169 7.92 9.13 14.33
N ALA A 170 7.98 9.62 15.58
CA ALA A 170 7.32 10.87 15.99
C ALA A 170 7.66 12.08 15.08
N PRO A 171 8.92 12.35 14.71
CA PRO A 171 9.22 13.42 13.75
C PRO A 171 8.64 13.14 12.36
N LEU A 172 8.65 11.89 11.89
CA LEU A 172 8.04 11.49 10.61
C LEU A 172 6.52 11.69 10.61
N LEU A 173 5.85 11.43 11.74
CA LEU A 173 4.43 11.71 11.92
C LEU A 173 4.15 13.22 12.02
N ARG A 174 5.03 14.01 12.62
CA ARG A 174 4.93 15.49 12.66
C ARG A 174 5.07 16.13 11.29
N LEU A 175 5.77 15.49 10.35
CA LEU A 175 5.91 15.93 8.96
C LEU A 175 4.58 15.94 8.20
N VAL A 176 3.63 15.09 8.57
CA VAL A 176 2.30 15.07 7.93
C VAL A 176 1.43 16.15 8.54
N SER A 177 1.45 17.30 7.88
CA SER A 177 0.73 18.50 8.32
C SER A 177 -0.53 18.74 7.48
N ARG A 178 -0.58 18.21 6.25
CA ARG A 178 -1.67 18.35 5.28
C ARG A 178 -1.95 17.02 4.59
N SER A 179 -3.17 16.84 4.08
CA SER A 179 -3.53 15.63 3.32
C SER A 179 -2.67 15.39 2.07
N ARG A 180 -2.04 16.44 1.52
CA ARG A 180 -1.12 16.36 0.36
C ARG A 180 0.20 15.66 0.68
N ASP A 181 0.66 15.76 1.93
CA ASP A 181 1.95 15.20 2.35
C ASP A 181 1.94 13.67 2.28
N MET A 182 0.73 13.08 2.29
CA MET A 182 0.52 11.66 2.09
C MET A 182 0.99 11.15 0.72
N TYR A 183 1.16 12.03 -0.27
CA TYR A 183 1.75 11.68 -1.56
C TYR A 183 3.18 11.14 -1.42
N PHE A 184 4.02 11.80 -0.60
CA PHE A 184 5.39 11.35 -0.38
C PHE A 184 5.46 10.06 0.43
N ILE A 185 4.50 9.84 1.32
CA ILE A 185 4.38 8.58 2.06
C ILE A 185 3.97 7.45 1.13
N GLY A 186 3.04 7.70 0.21
CA GLY A 186 2.66 6.70 -0.79
C GLY A 186 3.77 6.39 -1.79
N LEU A 187 4.66 7.34 -2.08
CA LEU A 187 5.79 7.14 -2.99
C LEU A 187 6.87 6.21 -2.41
N LEU A 188 6.92 6.08 -1.08
CA LEU A 188 7.95 5.38 -0.31
C LEU A 188 7.62 3.88 -0.20
#